data_AF-A0A7Y4YZI6-F1
#
_entry.id   AF-A0A7Y4YZI6-F1
#
_cell.length_a   1.000
_cell.length_b   1.000
_cell.length_c   1.000
_cell.angle_alpha   90.00
_cell.angle_beta   90.00
_cell.angle_gamma   90.00
#
_symmetry.space_group_name_H-M   'P 1'
#
loop_
_entity.id
_entity.type
_entity.pdbx_description
1 polymer ?
#
loop_
_entity_poly.entity_id
_entity_poly.type
_entity_poly.pdbx_seq_one_letter_code
_entity_poly.pdbx_strand_id
1 'polypeptide(L)'
;MTTYQQYQANFAQSLKNSVKNSNVEAKDKSIPDKVINELVALIDSLPYYGNPDWKTAHRAPLVNFFEYYLPDKSVAAPSPDKGFGYVTTYQYQGKYKKYRDVFYGSISLISMALSLKQWFGTTNPQFVTENWNKYAVALLTDAIRNTPKVDVDINNSKVTTDLSNYNNLLMPSLSASFLVVFESGYSPTSNALNAIIAANDLAAACTALNKAILEGEFTANINQALSIGGDSATAATWFLFNLWITLTALGYSDVNAAINSYMSAGLNVPLEVSPTKWWTGSYRSWYASLSGSDIKANNITAGMPVESVTCYMMSPWPDSSSYDIPNGYSISFCEDGDLSYYN
;
A
#
# COMPACT_ATOMS: atom_id res chain seq x y z
N MET A 1 14.51 -19.77 -19.90
CA MET A 1 13.20 -19.14 -19.63
C MET A 1 13.42 -17.65 -19.53
N THR A 2 12.65 -16.83 -20.24
CA THR A 2 12.78 -15.36 -20.20
C THR A 2 12.25 -14.83 -18.87
N THR A 3 12.96 -13.90 -18.23
CA THR A 3 12.52 -13.31 -16.95
C THR A 3 11.60 -12.11 -17.17
N TYR A 4 10.79 -11.73 -16.16
CA TYR A 4 9.98 -10.51 -16.21
C TYR A 4 10.82 -9.25 -16.49
N GLN A 5 12.05 -9.18 -15.99
CA GLN A 5 12.98 -8.09 -16.28
C GLN A 5 13.38 -8.05 -17.76
N GLN A 6 13.58 -9.20 -18.40
CA GLN A 6 13.89 -9.27 -19.82
C GLN A 6 12.70 -8.87 -20.69
N TYR A 7 11.47 -9.29 -20.33
CA TYR A 7 10.26 -8.82 -21.01
C TYR A 7 10.11 -7.30 -20.89
N GLN A 8 10.24 -6.75 -19.68
CA GLN A 8 10.22 -5.31 -19.42
C GLN A 8 11.23 -4.56 -20.30
N ALA A 9 12.48 -5.03 -20.36
CA ALA A 9 13.54 -4.41 -21.16
C ALA A 9 13.20 -4.40 -22.65
N ASN A 10 12.58 -5.47 -23.18
CA ASN A 10 12.16 -5.56 -24.58
C ASN A 10 11.01 -4.58 -24.89
N PHE A 11 10.02 -4.47 -24.01
CA PHE A 11 8.92 -3.51 -24.16
C PHE A 11 9.42 -2.06 -24.07
N ALA A 12 10.26 -1.77 -23.08
CA ALA A 12 10.91 -0.48 -22.91
C ALA A 12 11.75 -0.12 -24.14
N GLN A 13 12.55 -1.05 -24.67
CA GLN A 13 13.35 -0.80 -25.86
C GLN A 13 12.49 -0.46 -27.10
N SER A 14 11.40 -1.19 -27.29
CA SER A 14 10.48 -0.94 -28.41
C SER A 14 9.82 0.43 -28.28
N LEU A 15 9.37 0.79 -27.08
CA LEU A 15 8.78 2.11 -26.81
C LEU A 15 9.81 3.24 -26.98
N LYS A 16 11.05 3.06 -26.50
CA LYS A 16 12.14 4.04 -26.69
C LYS A 16 12.46 4.26 -28.16
N ASN A 17 12.44 3.20 -28.97
CA ASN A 17 12.63 3.32 -30.42
C ASN A 17 11.48 4.12 -31.03
N SER A 18 10.23 3.84 -30.65
CA SER A 18 9.06 4.63 -31.08
C SER A 18 9.21 6.12 -30.72
N VAL A 19 9.58 6.43 -29.47
CA VAL A 19 9.80 7.81 -29.01
C VAL A 19 10.84 8.53 -29.88
N LYS A 20 11.97 7.87 -30.17
CA LYS A 20 13.04 8.45 -30.99
C LYS A 20 12.61 8.64 -32.45
N ASN A 21 11.96 7.64 -33.04
CA ASN A 21 11.56 7.66 -34.45
C ASN A 21 10.43 8.67 -34.71
N SER A 22 9.42 8.72 -33.86
CA SER A 22 8.31 9.68 -33.96
C SER A 22 8.76 11.15 -33.88
N ASN A 23 9.94 11.42 -33.29
CA ASN A 23 10.54 12.76 -33.25
C ASN A 23 11.41 13.08 -34.49
N VAL A 24 11.96 12.07 -35.16
CA VAL A 24 12.78 12.23 -36.38
C VAL A 24 11.90 12.43 -37.61
N GLU A 25 10.74 11.78 -37.68
CA GLU A 25 9.83 11.88 -38.83
C GLU A 25 9.05 13.20 -38.89
N ALA A 26 8.99 13.95 -37.78
CA ALA A 26 8.45 15.29 -37.77
C ALA A 26 9.44 16.25 -38.46
N LYS A 27 9.07 16.79 -39.63
CA LYS A 27 9.92 17.69 -40.45
C LYS A 27 10.44 18.92 -39.70
N ASP A 28 9.77 19.33 -38.63
CA ASP A 28 10.30 20.15 -37.55
C ASP A 28 10.35 19.27 -36.30
N LYS A 29 11.51 19.12 -35.65
CA LYS A 29 11.61 18.46 -34.35
C LYS A 29 10.72 19.21 -33.36
N SER A 30 9.47 18.79 -33.22
CA SER A 30 8.50 19.47 -32.37
C SER A 30 8.84 19.31 -30.89
N ILE A 31 9.74 18.36 -30.56
CA ILE A 31 10.16 18.04 -29.19
C ILE A 31 11.70 18.04 -29.11
N PRO A 32 12.32 18.80 -28.18
CA PRO A 32 13.77 18.85 -28.04
C PRO A 32 14.39 17.49 -27.68
N ASP A 33 15.59 17.20 -28.19
CA ASP A 33 16.30 15.93 -27.92
C ASP A 33 16.54 15.70 -26.42
N LYS A 34 16.68 16.77 -25.64
CA LYS A 34 16.78 16.71 -24.18
C LYS A 34 15.54 16.05 -23.55
N VAL A 35 14.34 16.49 -23.94
CA VAL A 35 13.06 15.94 -23.46
C VAL A 35 12.94 14.47 -23.83
N ILE A 36 13.37 14.10 -25.04
CA ILE A 36 13.40 12.71 -25.49
C ILE A 36 14.31 11.86 -24.60
N ASN A 37 15.49 12.35 -24.24
CA ASN A 37 16.42 11.62 -23.38
C ASN A 37 15.89 11.46 -21.94
N GLU A 38 15.24 12.49 -21.39
CA GLU A 38 14.63 12.43 -20.06
C GLU A 38 13.42 11.47 -20.04
N LEU A 39 12.57 11.50 -21.07
CA LEU A 39 11.49 10.53 -21.22
C LEU A 39 12.01 9.09 -21.37
N VAL A 40 13.08 8.89 -22.13
CA VAL A 40 13.75 7.59 -22.25
C VAL A 40 14.24 7.09 -20.88
N ALA A 41 14.85 7.96 -20.08
CA ALA A 41 15.27 7.61 -18.73
C ALA A 41 14.08 7.23 -17.83
N LEU A 42 12.94 7.92 -17.97
CA LEU A 42 11.71 7.56 -17.25
C LEU A 42 11.19 6.18 -17.68
N ILE A 43 11.17 5.88 -18.99
CA ILE A 43 10.78 4.56 -19.50
C ILE A 43 11.71 3.46 -18.97
N ASP A 44 13.02 3.70 -18.93
CA ASP A 44 14.01 2.74 -18.41
C ASP A 44 13.91 2.54 -16.88
N SER A 45 13.33 3.51 -16.17
CA SER A 45 13.13 3.42 -14.72
C SER A 45 11.91 2.59 -14.30
N LEU A 46 11.02 2.25 -15.24
CA LEU A 46 9.77 1.55 -14.94
C LEU A 46 10.05 0.17 -14.31
N PRO A 47 9.39 -0.16 -13.19
CA PRO A 47 9.60 -1.44 -12.52
C PRO A 47 9.07 -2.59 -13.39
N TYR A 48 9.77 -3.73 -13.40
CA TYR A 48 9.24 -4.97 -13.98
C TYR A 48 8.26 -5.66 -13.02
N TYR A 49 7.39 -6.52 -13.55
CA TYR A 49 6.43 -7.27 -12.73
C TYR A 49 7.14 -8.12 -11.68
N GLY A 50 6.77 -7.96 -10.41
CA GLY A 50 7.37 -8.69 -9.31
C GLY A 50 8.66 -8.09 -8.75
N ASN A 51 9.09 -6.91 -9.20
CA ASN A 51 10.27 -6.21 -8.68
C ASN A 51 10.18 -6.05 -7.13
N PRO A 52 11.15 -6.59 -6.36
CA PRO A 52 11.11 -6.58 -4.90
C PRO A 52 11.27 -5.18 -4.29
N ASP A 53 12.05 -4.31 -4.93
CA ASP A 53 12.28 -2.94 -4.47
C ASP A 53 11.01 -2.12 -4.66
N TRP A 54 10.34 -2.29 -5.81
CA TRP A 54 9.03 -1.68 -6.05
C TRP A 54 8.00 -2.14 -5.01
N LYS A 55 7.90 -3.46 -4.76
CA LYS A 55 6.97 -4.02 -3.77
C LYS A 55 7.23 -3.44 -2.38
N THR A 56 8.50 -3.34 -1.98
CA THR A 56 8.88 -2.78 -0.69
C THR A 56 8.52 -1.30 -0.60
N ALA A 57 8.85 -0.52 -1.64
CA ALA A 57 8.51 0.90 -1.73
C ALA A 57 7.01 1.16 -1.72
N HIS A 58 6.22 0.26 -2.31
CA HIS A 58 4.75 0.36 -2.34
C HIS A 58 4.09 0.03 -1.00
N ARG A 59 4.60 -0.98 -0.29
CA ARG A 59 4.05 -1.39 1.02
C ARG A 59 4.36 -0.39 2.13
N ALA A 60 5.56 0.19 2.15
CA ALA A 60 6.02 1.07 3.22
C ALA A 60 5.05 2.23 3.56
N PRO A 61 4.56 3.05 2.60
CA PRO A 61 3.64 4.13 2.92
C PRO A 61 2.25 3.65 3.34
N LEU A 62 1.79 2.48 2.87
CA LEU A 62 0.52 1.88 3.33
C LEU A 62 0.64 1.39 4.78
N VAL A 63 1.74 0.75 5.13
CA VAL A 63 2.03 0.32 6.51
C VAL A 63 2.09 1.51 7.45
N ASN A 64 2.94 2.51 7.13
CA ASN A 64 3.05 3.73 7.95
C ASN A 64 1.70 4.44 8.12
N PHE A 65 0.87 4.44 7.08
CA PHE A 65 -0.47 4.99 7.12
C PHE A 65 -1.35 4.25 8.15
N PHE A 66 -1.43 2.92 8.11
CA PHE A 66 -2.26 2.16 9.05
C PHE A 66 -1.71 2.21 10.48
N GLU A 67 -0.40 2.18 10.67
CA GLU A 67 0.22 2.34 12.00
C GLU A 67 -0.12 3.73 12.58
N TYR A 68 -0.09 4.79 11.76
CA TYR A 68 -0.50 6.14 12.17
C TYR A 68 -2.00 6.27 12.44
N TYR A 69 -2.87 5.56 11.71
CA TYR A 69 -4.33 5.61 11.90
C TYR A 69 -4.88 4.60 12.90
N LEU A 70 -4.04 3.81 13.58
CA LEU A 70 -4.49 2.98 14.70
C LEU A 70 -5.24 3.87 15.70
N PRO A 71 -6.50 3.56 16.09
CA PRO A 71 -7.28 4.43 16.97
C PRO A 71 -6.52 4.88 18.22
N ASP A 72 -6.66 6.16 18.53
CA ASP A 72 -5.99 6.80 19.66
C ASP A 72 -6.73 6.52 20.99
N LYS A 73 -6.84 5.22 21.31
CA LYS A 73 -7.56 4.71 22.48
C LYS A 73 -6.62 4.47 23.65
N SER A 74 -7.12 4.75 24.85
CA SER A 74 -6.38 4.56 26.09
C SER A 74 -6.06 3.09 26.33
N VAL A 75 -4.89 2.82 26.92
CA VAL A 75 -4.56 1.48 27.42
C VAL A 75 -5.53 1.14 28.56
N ALA A 76 -6.26 0.05 28.43
CA ALA A 76 -7.15 -0.43 29.47
C ALA A 76 -6.39 -1.28 30.50
N ALA A 77 -6.79 -1.15 31.76
CA ALA A 77 -6.42 -2.13 32.76
C ALA A 77 -7.12 -3.47 32.46
N PRO A 78 -6.56 -4.61 32.89
CA PRO A 78 -7.22 -5.90 32.75
C PRO A 78 -8.60 -5.90 33.40
N SER A 79 -9.52 -6.67 32.83
CA SER A 79 -10.83 -6.90 33.42
C SER A 79 -10.71 -7.47 34.83
N PRO A 80 -11.59 -7.06 35.78
CA PRO A 80 -11.57 -7.62 37.13
C PRO A 80 -11.73 -9.14 37.13
N ASP A 81 -10.89 -9.84 37.89
CA ASP A 81 -10.97 -11.28 38.07
C ASP A 81 -11.85 -11.61 39.29
N LYS A 82 -12.68 -12.64 39.17
CA LYS A 82 -13.63 -13.04 40.22
C LYS A 82 -13.68 -14.55 40.31
N GLY A 83 -13.50 -15.07 41.51
CA GLY A 83 -13.65 -16.48 41.80
C GLY A 83 -14.46 -16.73 43.06
N PHE A 84 -14.49 -17.99 43.50
CA PHE A 84 -15.17 -18.36 44.72
C PHE A 84 -14.48 -17.70 45.93
N GLY A 85 -15.12 -16.70 46.53
CA GLY A 85 -14.65 -16.05 47.75
C GLY A 85 -13.68 -14.87 47.54
N TYR A 86 -13.40 -14.44 46.30
CA TYR A 86 -12.53 -13.28 46.04
C TYR A 86 -12.94 -12.45 44.82
N VAL A 87 -12.52 -11.19 44.82
CA VAL A 87 -12.57 -10.27 43.67
C VAL A 87 -11.25 -9.52 43.59
N THR A 88 -10.60 -9.55 42.43
CA THR A 88 -9.38 -8.80 42.13
C THR A 88 -9.70 -7.70 41.13
N THR A 89 -9.30 -6.48 41.44
CA THR A 89 -9.38 -5.34 40.51
C THR A 89 -7.99 -4.88 40.14
N TYR A 90 -7.83 -4.36 38.94
CA TYR A 90 -6.54 -3.93 38.41
C TYR A 90 -6.54 -2.45 38.07
N GLN A 91 -5.43 -1.79 38.36
CA GLN A 91 -5.13 -0.45 37.90
C GLN A 91 -3.88 -0.50 37.02
N TYR A 92 -3.99 0.01 35.80
CA TYR A 92 -2.84 0.16 34.92
C TYR A 92 -1.92 1.28 35.41
N GLN A 93 -0.63 0.97 35.55
CA GLN A 93 0.41 1.88 36.09
C GLN A 93 1.49 2.22 35.06
N GLY A 94 1.28 1.89 33.79
CA GLY A 94 2.31 2.04 32.77
C GLY A 94 2.44 3.44 32.20
N LYS A 95 3.61 3.70 31.62
CA LYS A 95 3.98 5.02 31.07
C LYS A 95 3.19 5.40 29.81
N TYR A 96 2.72 4.43 29.04
CA TYR A 96 2.01 4.70 27.78
C TYR A 96 0.54 4.96 28.06
N LYS A 97 0.01 6.08 27.59
CA LYS A 97 -1.41 6.40 27.78
C LYS A 97 -2.30 5.72 26.75
N LYS A 98 -1.80 5.50 25.53
CA LYS A 98 -2.56 5.01 24.37
C LYS A 98 -1.89 3.83 23.69
N TYR A 99 -2.68 2.96 23.07
CA TYR A 99 -2.13 1.79 22.36
C TYR A 99 -1.21 2.17 21.20
N ARG A 100 -1.49 3.26 20.49
CA ARG A 100 -0.60 3.74 19.43
C ARG A 100 0.81 4.04 19.95
N ASP A 101 0.91 4.65 21.13
CA ASP A 101 2.21 4.93 21.76
C ASP A 101 2.90 3.65 22.23
N VAL A 102 2.14 2.64 22.67
CA VAL A 102 2.68 1.33 23.07
C VAL A 102 3.34 0.63 21.89
N PHE A 103 2.61 0.50 20.77
CA PHE A 103 3.04 -0.33 19.64
C PHE A 103 3.89 0.44 18.64
N TYR A 104 3.67 1.74 18.43
CA TYR A 104 4.37 2.50 17.39
C TYR A 104 5.13 3.73 17.91
N GLY A 105 5.02 4.04 19.22
CA GLY A 105 5.67 5.21 19.81
C GLY A 105 5.20 6.51 19.15
N SER A 106 6.13 7.46 18.98
CA SER A 106 5.87 8.74 18.31
C SER A 106 5.84 8.60 16.78
N ILE A 107 4.97 7.75 16.27
CA ILE A 107 4.85 7.55 14.82
C ILE A 107 4.32 8.81 14.12
N SER A 108 5.02 9.20 13.06
CA SER A 108 4.63 10.30 12.18
C SER A 108 4.19 9.79 10.82
N LEU A 109 3.19 10.44 10.23
CA LEU A 109 2.80 10.19 8.85
C LEU A 109 3.88 10.72 7.90
N ILE A 110 4.52 9.84 7.13
CA ILE A 110 5.53 10.25 6.14
C ILE A 110 4.86 10.96 4.96
N SER A 111 5.59 11.81 4.23
CA SER A 111 5.03 12.61 3.12
C SER A 111 4.27 11.78 2.09
N MET A 112 4.78 10.58 1.75
CA MET A 112 4.08 9.65 0.86
C MET A 112 2.73 9.19 1.43
N ALA A 113 2.68 8.80 2.70
CA ALA A 113 1.44 8.37 3.35
C ALA A 113 0.43 9.52 3.48
N LEU A 114 0.91 10.77 3.59
CA LEU A 114 0.06 11.96 3.52
C LEU A 114 -0.55 12.13 2.13
N SER A 115 0.22 11.94 1.05
CA SER A 115 -0.30 11.96 -0.33
C SER A 115 -1.31 10.83 -0.56
N LEU A 116 -1.04 9.63 -0.05
CA LEU A 116 -1.99 8.50 -0.10
C LEU A 116 -3.35 8.88 0.52
N LYS A 117 -3.33 9.54 1.68
CA LYS A 117 -4.54 10.01 2.35
C LYS A 117 -5.42 10.86 1.44
N GLN A 118 -4.81 11.82 0.75
CA GLN A 118 -5.53 12.75 -0.13
C GLN A 118 -6.16 12.01 -1.31
N TRP A 119 -5.39 11.11 -1.92
CA TRP A 119 -5.86 10.30 -3.02
C TRP A 119 -6.98 9.35 -2.62
N PHE A 120 -6.84 8.64 -1.50
CA PHE A 120 -7.88 7.74 -1.01
C PHE A 120 -9.18 8.49 -0.68
N GLY A 121 -9.08 9.72 -0.16
CA GLY A 121 -10.24 10.60 0.04
C GLY A 121 -11.01 10.89 -1.25
N THR A 122 -10.32 10.87 -2.39
CA THR A 122 -10.91 11.13 -3.70
C THR A 122 -11.45 9.85 -4.36
N THR A 123 -10.71 8.73 -4.24
CA THR A 123 -11.05 7.48 -4.93
C THR A 123 -11.98 6.56 -4.14
N ASN A 124 -11.94 6.61 -2.82
CA ASN A 124 -12.78 5.79 -1.95
C ASN A 124 -13.12 6.51 -0.62
N PRO A 125 -13.95 7.57 -0.67
CA PRO A 125 -14.29 8.38 0.49
C PRO A 125 -14.97 7.58 1.61
N GLN A 126 -15.74 6.54 1.28
CA GLN A 126 -16.40 5.72 2.29
C GLN A 126 -15.40 4.87 3.09
N PHE A 127 -14.38 4.32 2.42
CA PHE A 127 -13.33 3.57 3.09
C PHE A 127 -12.54 4.45 4.07
N VAL A 128 -12.32 5.72 3.70
CA VAL A 128 -11.70 6.75 4.55
C VAL A 128 -12.48 6.99 5.84
N THR A 129 -13.80 7.14 5.73
CA THR A 129 -14.63 7.52 6.87
C THR A 129 -14.91 6.37 7.84
N GLU A 130 -14.92 5.12 7.36
CA GLU A 130 -15.49 4.00 8.13
C GLU A 130 -14.52 2.87 8.46
N ASN A 131 -13.42 2.72 7.71
CA ASN A 131 -12.71 1.44 7.66
C ASN A 131 -11.20 1.49 7.96
N TRP A 132 -10.51 2.62 7.76
CA TRP A 132 -9.05 2.68 7.99
C TRP A 132 -8.63 2.30 9.40
N ASN A 133 -9.31 2.87 10.38
CA ASN A 133 -9.07 2.61 11.79
C ASN A 133 -9.30 1.14 12.14
N LYS A 134 -10.36 0.53 11.59
CA LYS A 134 -10.68 -0.88 11.81
C LYS A 134 -9.66 -1.79 11.15
N TYR A 135 -9.19 -1.40 9.97
CA TYR A 135 -8.15 -2.15 9.27
C TYR A 135 -6.80 -2.08 10.00
N ALA A 136 -6.43 -0.92 10.54
CA ALA A 136 -5.27 -0.78 11.40
C ALA A 136 -5.34 -1.68 12.64
N VAL A 137 -6.53 -1.79 13.27
CA VAL A 137 -6.74 -2.73 14.38
C VAL A 137 -6.59 -4.18 13.91
N ALA A 138 -7.24 -4.56 12.80
CA ALA A 138 -7.14 -5.91 12.25
C ALA A 138 -5.69 -6.32 11.94
N LEU A 139 -4.88 -5.41 11.38
CA LEU A 139 -3.47 -5.64 11.07
C LEU A 139 -2.64 -5.84 12.34
N LEU A 140 -2.85 -5.02 13.37
CA LEU A 140 -2.16 -5.17 14.65
C LEU A 140 -2.60 -6.44 15.40
N THR A 141 -3.90 -6.75 15.45
CA THR A 141 -4.42 -8.00 16.01
C THR A 141 -3.83 -9.22 15.29
N ASP A 142 -3.68 -9.16 13.96
CA ASP A 142 -3.01 -10.21 13.20
C ASP A 142 -1.52 -10.32 13.52
N ALA A 143 -0.83 -9.21 13.77
CA ALA A 143 0.57 -9.23 14.21
C ALA A 143 0.72 -9.87 15.60
N ILE A 144 -0.18 -9.51 16.52
CA ILE A 144 -0.23 -10.04 17.89
C ILE A 144 -0.46 -11.55 17.88
N ARG A 145 -1.53 -12.04 17.21
CA ARG A 145 -1.87 -13.47 17.20
C ARG A 145 -0.81 -14.35 16.53
N ASN A 146 -0.05 -13.79 15.59
CA ASN A 146 1.02 -14.50 14.89
C ASN A 146 2.36 -14.41 15.65
N THR A 147 2.43 -13.67 16.77
CA THR A 147 3.62 -13.58 17.59
C THR A 147 3.71 -14.79 18.53
N PRO A 148 4.80 -15.57 18.50
CA PRO A 148 4.94 -16.74 19.37
C PRO A 148 4.83 -16.37 20.86
N LYS A 149 4.14 -17.23 21.63
CA LYS A 149 3.98 -17.11 23.09
C LYS A 149 3.12 -15.93 23.57
N VAL A 150 2.39 -15.29 22.67
CA VAL A 150 1.28 -14.39 23.03
C VAL A 150 0.00 -15.19 22.95
N ASP A 151 -0.54 -15.53 24.12
CA ASP A 151 -1.81 -16.23 24.24
C ASP A 151 -2.89 -15.18 24.49
N VAL A 152 -3.80 -15.04 23.55
CA VAL A 152 -4.87 -14.04 23.53
C VAL A 152 -6.13 -14.68 22.98
N ASP A 153 -7.28 -14.44 23.62
CA ASP A 153 -8.56 -14.94 23.15
C ASP A 153 -9.04 -14.11 21.96
N ILE A 154 -8.89 -14.66 20.75
CA ILE A 154 -9.19 -14.00 19.50
C ILE A 154 -9.94 -14.95 18.58
N ASN A 155 -11.07 -14.49 18.06
CA ASN A 155 -11.76 -15.11 16.94
C ASN A 155 -10.94 -15.01 15.64
N ASN A 156 -10.12 -16.03 15.42
CA ASN A 156 -9.22 -16.13 14.27
C ASN A 156 -9.94 -16.03 12.91
N SER A 157 -11.13 -16.60 12.81
CA SER A 157 -11.93 -16.58 11.57
C SER A 157 -12.41 -15.17 11.25
N LYS A 158 -12.77 -14.40 12.27
CA LYS A 158 -13.21 -13.01 12.13
C LYS A 158 -12.05 -12.11 11.69
N VAL A 159 -10.87 -12.23 12.31
CA VAL A 159 -9.68 -11.44 11.89
C VAL A 159 -9.33 -11.70 10.43
N THR A 160 -9.26 -12.97 10.01
CA THR A 160 -8.93 -13.33 8.62
C THR A 160 -9.98 -12.83 7.63
N THR A 161 -11.27 -12.94 7.99
CA THR A 161 -12.37 -12.45 7.16
C THR A 161 -12.33 -10.93 7.01
N ASP A 162 -12.16 -10.22 8.12
CA ASP A 162 -12.10 -8.75 8.13
C ASP A 162 -10.87 -8.24 7.37
N LEU A 163 -9.69 -8.84 7.54
CA LEU A 163 -8.51 -8.51 6.75
C LEU A 163 -8.77 -8.66 5.25
N SER A 164 -9.38 -9.78 4.83
CA SER A 164 -9.75 -9.99 3.42
C SER A 164 -10.73 -8.91 2.93
N ASN A 165 -11.75 -8.59 3.73
CA ASN A 165 -12.73 -7.56 3.40
C ASN A 165 -12.10 -6.17 3.29
N TYR A 166 -11.25 -5.77 4.24
CA TYR A 166 -10.59 -4.46 4.19
C TYR A 166 -9.59 -4.36 3.03
N ASN A 167 -8.84 -5.43 2.73
CA ASN A 167 -8.00 -5.48 1.54
C ASN A 167 -8.85 -5.27 0.27
N ASN A 168 -9.99 -5.97 0.15
CA ASN A 168 -10.92 -5.81 -0.97
C ASN A 168 -11.49 -4.39 -1.09
N LEU A 169 -11.80 -3.75 0.04
CA LEU A 169 -12.27 -2.36 0.07
C LEU A 169 -11.16 -1.36 -0.28
N LEU A 170 -9.90 -1.66 0.02
CA LEU A 170 -8.76 -0.82 -0.34
C LEU A 170 -8.44 -0.89 -1.85
N MET A 171 -8.71 -2.03 -2.51
CA MET A 171 -8.35 -2.29 -3.91
C MET A 171 -8.63 -1.13 -4.88
N PRO A 172 -9.82 -0.47 -4.88
CA PRO A 172 -10.10 0.61 -5.81
C PRO A 172 -9.22 1.85 -5.65
N SER A 173 -8.54 2.00 -4.52
CA SER A 173 -7.64 3.12 -4.25
C SER A 173 -6.16 2.77 -4.49
N LEU A 174 -5.86 1.51 -4.81
CA LEU A 174 -4.48 1.09 -4.98
C LEU A 174 -3.81 1.78 -6.17
N SER A 175 -4.48 2.06 -7.30
CA SER A 175 -3.86 2.76 -8.44
C SER A 175 -3.30 4.12 -8.02
N ALA A 176 -4.01 4.83 -7.15
CA ALA A 176 -3.53 6.09 -6.62
C ALA A 176 -2.32 5.90 -5.70
N SER A 177 -2.24 4.78 -4.97
CA SER A 177 -1.02 4.42 -4.24
C SER A 177 0.16 4.05 -5.15
N PHE A 178 -0.10 3.40 -6.30
CA PHE A 178 0.93 3.18 -7.32
C PHE A 178 1.45 4.51 -7.86
N LEU A 179 0.57 5.48 -8.14
CA LEU A 179 0.97 6.81 -8.59
C LEU A 179 1.85 7.53 -7.55
N VAL A 180 1.43 7.58 -6.27
CA VAL A 180 2.23 8.23 -5.22
C VAL A 180 3.63 7.62 -5.10
N VAL A 181 3.71 6.29 -5.15
CA VAL A 181 4.98 5.56 -5.07
C VAL A 181 5.82 5.79 -6.32
N PHE A 182 5.19 5.84 -7.50
CA PHE A 182 5.86 6.19 -8.75
C PHE A 182 6.50 7.58 -8.69
N GLU A 183 5.76 8.57 -8.20
CA GLU A 183 6.17 9.97 -8.16
C GLU A 183 7.23 10.25 -7.08
N SER A 184 7.21 9.52 -5.97
CA SER A 184 8.00 9.90 -4.79
C SER A 184 8.60 8.77 -3.95
N GLY A 185 8.10 7.53 -4.08
CA GLY A 185 8.49 6.42 -3.21
C GLY A 185 9.49 5.45 -3.81
N TYR A 186 9.50 5.31 -5.13
CA TYR A 186 10.44 4.46 -5.85
C TYR A 186 11.50 5.34 -6.52
N SER A 187 12.73 5.29 -5.98
CA SER A 187 13.81 6.21 -6.39
C SER A 187 14.06 6.22 -7.90
N PRO A 188 14.06 5.10 -8.63
CA PRO A 188 14.26 5.14 -10.09
C PRO A 188 13.25 6.01 -10.83
N THR A 189 11.94 5.81 -10.60
CA THR A 189 10.89 6.56 -11.31
C THR A 189 10.80 7.99 -10.82
N SER A 190 10.87 8.21 -9.50
CA SER A 190 10.80 9.55 -8.91
C SER A 190 11.98 10.43 -9.34
N ASN A 191 13.20 9.89 -9.41
CA ASN A 191 14.37 10.64 -9.89
C ASN A 191 14.22 11.02 -11.37
N ALA A 192 13.78 10.09 -12.22
CA ALA A 192 13.58 10.36 -13.64
C ALA A 192 12.45 11.37 -13.90
N LEU A 193 11.33 11.25 -13.16
CA LEU A 193 10.22 12.19 -13.23
C LEU A 193 10.64 13.59 -12.75
N ASN A 194 11.38 13.67 -11.64
CA ASN A 194 11.86 14.95 -11.10
C ASN A 194 12.81 15.68 -12.06
N ALA A 195 13.56 14.96 -12.90
CA ALA A 195 14.37 15.59 -13.95
C ALA A 195 13.49 16.32 -14.98
N ILE A 196 12.40 15.68 -15.44
CA ILE A 196 11.43 16.27 -16.37
C ILE A 196 10.72 17.47 -15.72
N ILE A 197 10.32 17.34 -14.44
CA ILE A 197 9.66 18.42 -13.68
C ILE A 197 10.61 19.61 -13.55
N ALA A 198 11.86 19.39 -13.13
CA ALA A 198 12.85 20.45 -12.95
C ALA A 198 13.20 21.15 -14.27
N ALA A 199 13.08 20.45 -15.39
CA ALA A 199 13.25 21.00 -16.74
C ALA A 199 12.01 21.74 -17.26
N ASN A 200 10.87 21.67 -16.56
CA ASN A 200 9.57 22.19 -17.00
C ASN A 200 9.08 21.57 -18.32
N ASP A 201 9.42 20.29 -18.55
CA ASP A 201 9.22 19.59 -19.82
C ASP A 201 8.07 18.55 -19.77
N LEU A 202 7.25 18.56 -18.71
CA LEU A 202 6.14 17.60 -18.50
C LEU A 202 5.22 17.46 -19.71
N ALA A 203 4.70 18.57 -20.24
CA ALA A 203 3.76 18.54 -21.37
C ALA A 203 4.38 18.01 -22.67
N ALA A 204 5.65 18.35 -22.92
CA ALA A 204 6.39 17.89 -24.08
C ALA A 204 6.70 16.39 -23.96
N ALA A 205 7.15 15.92 -22.79
CA ALA A 205 7.37 14.51 -22.51
C ALA A 205 6.07 13.70 -22.63
N CYS A 206 4.96 14.24 -22.12
CA CYS A 206 3.64 13.64 -22.23
C CYS A 206 3.20 13.47 -23.69
N THR A 207 3.39 14.51 -24.50
CA THR A 207 3.08 14.50 -25.93
C THR A 207 3.93 13.47 -26.68
N ALA A 208 5.24 13.42 -26.39
CA ALA A 208 6.16 12.44 -26.98
C ALA A 208 5.74 11.01 -26.65
N LEU A 209 5.42 10.73 -25.39
CA LEU A 209 4.97 9.40 -24.96
C LEU A 209 3.67 9.00 -25.64
N ASN A 210 2.67 9.89 -25.64
CA ASN A 210 1.37 9.64 -26.26
C ASN A 210 1.50 9.31 -27.76
N LYS A 211 2.32 10.07 -28.49
CA LYS A 211 2.60 9.83 -29.91
C LYS A 211 3.32 8.50 -30.14
N ALA A 212 4.33 8.20 -29.32
CA ALA A 212 5.13 6.99 -29.44
C ALA A 212 4.30 5.70 -29.23
N ILE A 213 3.27 5.75 -28.40
CA ILE A 213 2.36 4.62 -28.19
C ILE A 213 1.42 4.44 -29.41
N LEU A 214 0.97 5.53 -30.03
CA LEU A 214 0.07 5.50 -31.19
C LEU A 214 0.75 5.05 -32.49
N GLU A 215 1.99 5.47 -32.72
CA GLU A 215 2.59 5.44 -34.08
C GLU A 215 3.78 4.47 -34.21
N GLY A 216 4.13 3.74 -33.15
CA GLY A 216 5.39 3.00 -33.09
C GLY A 216 5.30 1.46 -33.12
N GLU A 217 6.45 0.81 -33.27
CA GLU A 217 6.61 -0.66 -33.24
C GLU A 217 6.22 -1.29 -31.88
N PHE A 218 6.09 -0.45 -30.84
CA PHE A 218 5.63 -0.82 -29.52
C PHE A 218 4.32 -1.64 -29.53
N THR A 219 3.34 -1.22 -30.33
CA THR A 219 2.02 -1.85 -30.40
C THR A 219 2.11 -3.31 -30.86
N ALA A 220 2.92 -3.59 -31.88
CA ALA A 220 3.11 -4.96 -32.38
C ALA A 220 3.75 -5.86 -31.31
N ASN A 221 4.75 -5.36 -30.57
CA ASN A 221 5.44 -6.11 -29.53
C ASN A 221 4.49 -6.46 -28.36
N ILE A 222 3.71 -5.48 -27.87
CA ILE A 222 2.70 -5.72 -26.83
C ILE A 222 1.66 -6.73 -27.29
N ASN A 223 1.12 -6.57 -28.50
CA ASN A 223 0.09 -7.47 -29.04
C ASN A 223 0.61 -8.91 -29.15
N GLN A 224 1.85 -9.08 -29.62
CA GLN A 224 2.49 -10.39 -29.68
C GLN A 224 2.65 -11.00 -28.27
N ALA A 225 3.15 -10.23 -27.31
CA ALA A 225 3.34 -10.69 -25.94
C ALA A 225 2.03 -11.12 -25.29
N LEU A 226 0.94 -10.40 -25.54
CA LEU A 226 -0.39 -10.74 -25.08
C LEU A 226 -0.93 -12.01 -25.76
N SER A 227 -0.68 -12.21 -27.06
CA SER A 227 -1.11 -13.42 -27.78
C SER A 227 -0.40 -14.70 -27.33
N ILE A 228 0.84 -14.60 -26.85
CA ILE A 228 1.60 -15.75 -26.34
C ILE A 228 1.02 -16.26 -25.02
N GLY A 229 0.48 -15.36 -24.18
CA GLY A 229 -0.04 -15.69 -22.86
C GLY A 229 1.05 -15.85 -21.78
N GLY A 230 0.65 -16.36 -20.62
CA GLY A 230 1.55 -16.68 -19.50
C GLY A 230 2.30 -15.47 -18.93
N ASP A 231 3.60 -15.66 -18.65
CA ASP A 231 4.47 -14.62 -18.08
C ASP A 231 4.64 -13.42 -19.03
N SER A 232 4.70 -13.67 -20.33
CA SER A 232 4.83 -12.61 -21.35
C SER A 232 3.62 -11.69 -21.34
N ALA A 233 2.41 -12.25 -21.28
CA ALA A 233 1.18 -11.47 -21.19
C ALA A 233 1.11 -10.71 -19.86
N THR A 234 1.48 -11.35 -18.74
CA THR A 234 1.52 -10.70 -17.41
C THR A 234 2.47 -9.49 -17.39
N ALA A 235 3.66 -9.65 -17.99
CA ALA A 235 4.63 -8.58 -18.12
C ALA A 235 4.10 -7.41 -18.97
N ALA A 236 3.43 -7.72 -20.09
CA ALA A 236 2.86 -6.71 -20.98
C ALA A 236 1.72 -5.94 -20.30
N THR A 237 0.81 -6.64 -19.60
CA THR A 237 -0.27 -5.99 -18.84
C THR A 237 0.28 -5.06 -17.75
N TRP A 238 1.30 -5.51 -17.01
CA TRP A 238 1.98 -4.69 -16.01
C TRP A 238 2.69 -3.47 -16.64
N PHE A 239 3.33 -3.65 -17.80
CA PHE A 239 3.98 -2.55 -18.51
C PHE A 239 2.95 -1.48 -18.92
N LEU A 240 1.85 -1.90 -19.54
CA LEU A 240 0.75 -0.99 -19.91
C LEU A 240 0.21 -0.23 -18.70
N PHE A 241 0.00 -0.91 -17.56
CA PHE A 241 -0.41 -0.25 -16.32
C PHE A 241 0.56 0.86 -15.91
N ASN A 242 1.87 0.59 -15.93
CA ASN A 242 2.87 1.60 -15.60
C ASN A 242 2.89 2.76 -16.61
N LEU A 243 2.57 2.52 -17.89
CA LEU A 243 2.40 3.61 -18.87
C LEU A 243 1.19 4.49 -18.55
N TRP A 244 0.07 3.91 -18.11
CA TRP A 244 -1.10 4.70 -17.67
C TRP A 244 -0.76 5.58 -16.46
N ILE A 245 -0.05 5.01 -15.48
CA ILE A 245 0.48 5.77 -14.33
C ILE A 245 1.44 6.86 -14.79
N THR A 246 2.32 6.57 -15.75
CA THR A 246 3.27 7.54 -16.31
C THR A 246 2.55 8.70 -17.01
N LEU A 247 1.51 8.42 -17.80
CA LEU A 247 0.70 9.47 -18.43
C LEU A 247 0.03 10.37 -17.39
N THR A 248 -0.54 9.78 -16.32
CA THR A 248 -1.10 10.57 -15.21
C THR A 248 -0.03 11.42 -14.52
N ALA A 249 1.14 10.86 -14.20
CA ALA A 249 2.25 11.56 -13.56
C ALA A 249 2.80 12.71 -14.44
N LEU A 250 2.76 12.55 -15.77
CA LEU A 250 3.12 13.58 -16.74
C LEU A 250 2.02 14.64 -16.94
N GLY A 251 0.88 14.53 -16.24
CA GLY A 251 -0.21 15.50 -16.27
C GLY A 251 -1.26 15.27 -17.36
N TYR A 252 -1.34 14.07 -17.96
CA TYR A 252 -2.38 13.78 -18.95
C TYR A 252 -3.75 13.71 -18.29
N SER A 253 -4.68 14.56 -18.73
CA SER A 253 -5.95 14.80 -18.03
C SER A 253 -6.99 13.68 -18.19
N ASP A 254 -6.98 12.95 -19.31
CA ASP A 254 -7.95 11.88 -19.59
C ASP A 254 -7.25 10.64 -20.15
N VAL A 255 -6.67 9.85 -19.24
CA VAL A 255 -6.01 8.59 -19.61
C VAL A 255 -7.00 7.57 -20.18
N ASN A 256 -8.30 7.61 -19.81
CA ASN A 256 -9.29 6.71 -20.39
C ASN A 256 -9.50 6.99 -21.89
N ALA A 257 -9.58 8.27 -22.28
CA ALA A 257 -9.64 8.65 -23.69
C ALA A 257 -8.36 8.29 -24.45
N ALA A 258 -7.18 8.41 -23.83
CA ALA A 258 -5.93 7.95 -24.42
C ALA A 258 -5.95 6.43 -24.67
N ILE A 259 -6.33 5.62 -23.66
CA ILE A 259 -6.43 4.16 -23.80
C ILE A 259 -7.37 3.80 -24.97
N ASN A 260 -8.56 4.41 -25.05
CA ASN A 260 -9.49 4.19 -26.15
C ASN A 260 -8.88 4.54 -27.52
N SER A 261 -8.09 5.61 -27.58
CA SER A 261 -7.41 6.03 -28.81
C SER A 261 -6.34 5.02 -29.22
N TYR A 262 -5.57 4.48 -28.26
CA TYR A 262 -4.55 3.47 -28.54
C TYR A 262 -5.19 2.15 -28.99
N MET A 263 -6.30 1.75 -28.36
CA MET A 263 -7.10 0.60 -28.80
C MET A 263 -7.61 0.77 -30.22
N SER A 264 -8.10 1.97 -30.57
CA SER A 264 -8.55 2.30 -31.92
C SER A 264 -7.40 2.29 -32.94
N ALA A 265 -6.18 2.59 -32.49
CA ALA A 265 -4.96 2.47 -33.29
C ALA A 265 -4.39 1.04 -33.35
N GLY A 266 -5.06 0.05 -32.73
CA GLY A 266 -4.72 -1.36 -32.83
C GLY A 266 -3.96 -1.94 -31.62
N LEU A 267 -3.80 -1.20 -30.52
CA LEU A 267 -3.25 -1.74 -29.28
C LEU A 267 -4.25 -2.66 -28.58
N ASN A 268 -3.88 -3.92 -28.38
CA ASN A 268 -4.65 -4.82 -27.53
C ASN A 268 -4.43 -4.42 -26.07
N VAL A 269 -5.51 -4.08 -25.38
CA VAL A 269 -5.49 -3.69 -23.97
C VAL A 269 -6.25 -4.73 -23.14
N PRO A 270 -5.59 -5.45 -22.23
CA PRO A 270 -6.25 -6.40 -21.34
C PRO A 270 -7.32 -5.74 -20.47
N LEU A 271 -8.36 -6.50 -20.10
CA LEU A 271 -9.51 -5.98 -19.37
C LEU A 271 -9.12 -5.30 -18.05
N GLU A 272 -8.11 -5.82 -17.36
CA GLU A 272 -7.60 -5.34 -16.08
C GLU A 272 -7.04 -3.92 -16.15
N VAL A 273 -6.52 -3.52 -17.33
CA VAL A 273 -5.92 -2.20 -17.59
C VAL A 273 -6.67 -1.43 -18.68
N SER A 274 -7.90 -1.85 -18.96
CA SER A 274 -8.80 -1.19 -19.90
C SER A 274 -9.35 0.14 -19.35
N PRO A 275 -9.96 0.99 -20.20
CA PRO A 275 -10.57 2.24 -19.77
C PRO A 275 -11.54 2.00 -18.61
N THR A 276 -11.55 2.90 -17.63
CA THR A 276 -12.32 2.84 -16.37
C THR A 276 -11.94 1.74 -15.39
N LYS A 277 -11.22 0.68 -15.81
CA LYS A 277 -10.81 -0.45 -14.95
C LYS A 277 -9.42 -0.28 -14.36
N TRP A 278 -8.49 0.30 -15.13
CA TRP A 278 -7.10 0.48 -14.74
C TRP A 278 -6.92 1.35 -13.49
N TRP A 279 -7.88 2.23 -13.17
CA TRP A 279 -7.85 3.08 -11.97
C TRP A 279 -8.57 2.47 -10.76
N THR A 280 -9.41 1.44 -10.95
CA THR A 280 -10.39 0.97 -9.95
C THR A 280 -10.08 -0.41 -9.36
N GLY A 281 -8.82 -0.88 -9.37
CA GLY A 281 -8.46 -2.06 -8.59
C GLY A 281 -8.64 -3.43 -9.27
N SER A 282 -8.72 -3.51 -10.60
CA SER A 282 -8.87 -4.80 -11.30
C SER A 282 -7.65 -5.73 -11.23
N TYR A 283 -6.55 -5.29 -10.63
CA TYR A 283 -5.23 -5.96 -10.61
C TYR A 283 -4.96 -6.75 -9.32
N ARG A 284 -5.91 -7.62 -8.94
CA ARG A 284 -5.90 -8.40 -7.68
C ARG A 284 -4.67 -9.29 -7.50
N SER A 285 -3.98 -9.67 -8.57
CA SER A 285 -2.80 -10.54 -8.53
C SER A 285 -1.48 -9.78 -8.32
N TRP A 286 -1.46 -8.47 -8.51
CA TRP A 286 -0.21 -7.68 -8.45
C TRP A 286 0.09 -7.13 -7.06
N TYR A 287 -0.93 -7.06 -6.22
CA TYR A 287 -0.83 -6.64 -4.84
C TYR A 287 -1.08 -7.83 -3.92
N ALA A 288 -0.07 -8.17 -3.12
CA ALA A 288 -0.29 -9.06 -1.99
C ALA A 288 -1.00 -8.27 -0.89
N SER A 289 -2.10 -8.80 -0.37
CA SER A 289 -2.82 -8.25 0.77
C SER A 289 -1.88 -7.90 1.93
N LEU A 290 -2.17 -6.81 2.66
CA LEU A 290 -1.47 -6.55 3.94
C LEU A 290 -1.97 -7.51 5.00
N SER A 291 -1.04 -7.92 5.86
CA SER A 291 -1.26 -8.72 7.05
C SER A 291 -0.42 -8.17 8.20
N GLY A 292 -0.52 -8.78 9.37
CA GLY A 292 0.25 -8.44 10.55
C GLY A 292 1.76 -8.61 10.37
N SER A 293 2.22 -9.41 9.40
CA SER A 293 3.64 -9.52 9.08
C SER A 293 4.25 -8.24 8.48
N ASP A 294 3.42 -7.32 8.00
CA ASP A 294 3.86 -6.04 7.44
C ASP A 294 4.06 -4.95 8.51
N ILE A 295 3.45 -5.13 9.67
CA ILE A 295 3.42 -4.13 10.75
C ILE A 295 4.65 -4.29 11.64
N LYS A 296 5.25 -3.17 12.03
CA LYS A 296 6.40 -3.15 12.96
C LYS A 296 5.98 -2.65 14.34
N ALA A 297 5.15 -3.46 15.00
CA ALA A 297 4.69 -3.16 16.35
C ALA A 297 5.75 -3.53 17.41
N ASN A 298 6.08 -2.56 18.24
CA ASN A 298 6.89 -2.70 19.44
C ASN A 298 6.06 -3.29 20.57
N ASN A 299 6.70 -3.84 21.59
CA ASN A 299 6.06 -4.20 22.86
C ASN A 299 4.90 -5.24 22.77
N ILE A 300 4.77 -5.98 21.65
CA ILE A 300 3.78 -7.08 21.55
C ILE A 300 3.95 -8.08 22.70
N THR A 301 5.19 -8.42 23.04
CA THR A 301 5.52 -9.37 24.11
C THR A 301 5.85 -8.70 25.45
N ALA A 302 5.71 -7.38 25.55
CA ALA A 302 6.08 -6.65 26.74
C ALA A 302 5.07 -6.88 27.88
N GLY A 303 5.60 -6.87 29.10
CA GLY A 303 4.78 -6.86 30.30
C GLY A 303 4.01 -5.54 30.44
N MET A 304 2.76 -5.61 30.93
CA MET A 304 1.98 -4.44 31.29
C MET A 304 2.03 -4.24 32.81
N PRO A 305 2.59 -3.12 33.31
CA PRO A 305 2.64 -2.84 34.73
C PRO A 305 1.24 -2.54 35.27
N VAL A 306 0.87 -3.29 36.29
CA VAL A 306 -0.41 -3.15 36.99
C VAL A 306 -0.22 -3.16 38.50
N GLU A 307 -1.17 -2.55 39.17
CA GLU A 307 -1.43 -2.73 40.59
C GLU A 307 -2.74 -3.50 40.74
N SER A 308 -2.73 -4.57 41.52
CA SER A 308 -3.91 -5.38 41.82
C SER A 308 -4.37 -5.14 43.25
N VAL A 309 -5.68 -5.04 43.47
CA VAL A 309 -6.28 -5.08 44.81
C VAL A 309 -7.24 -6.26 44.88
N THR A 310 -6.99 -7.19 45.79
CA THR A 310 -7.78 -8.41 45.99
C THR A 310 -8.54 -8.36 47.30
N CYS A 311 -9.87 -8.44 47.23
CA CYS A 311 -10.75 -8.54 48.39
C CYS A 311 -11.24 -9.97 48.57
N TYR A 312 -11.11 -10.53 49.77
CA TYR A 312 -11.61 -11.88 50.11
C TYR A 312 -12.87 -11.78 50.98
N MET A 313 -13.88 -12.60 50.71
CA MET A 313 -15.16 -12.58 51.44
C MET A 313 -15.03 -12.81 52.96
N MET A 314 -13.94 -13.46 53.40
CA MET A 314 -13.66 -13.78 54.80
C MET A 314 -12.53 -12.93 55.41
N SER A 315 -11.98 -11.94 54.68
CA SER A 315 -10.93 -11.05 55.17
C SER A 315 -11.40 -9.60 55.14
N PRO A 316 -11.28 -8.84 56.25
CA PRO A 316 -11.55 -7.41 56.24
C PRO A 316 -10.41 -6.59 55.60
N TRP A 317 -9.26 -7.22 55.32
CA TRP A 317 -8.08 -6.55 54.77
C TRP A 317 -7.87 -6.96 53.31
N PRO A 318 -7.89 -6.01 52.36
CA PRO A 318 -7.53 -6.29 50.98
C PRO A 318 -6.02 -6.55 50.86
N ASP A 319 -5.65 -7.43 49.94
CA ASP A 319 -4.26 -7.63 49.53
C ASP A 319 -3.95 -6.72 48.33
N SER A 320 -2.72 -6.22 48.25
CA SER A 320 -2.29 -5.32 47.18
C SER A 320 -0.93 -5.73 46.67
N SER A 321 -0.78 -5.81 45.34
CA SER A 321 0.46 -6.20 44.70
C SER A 321 0.71 -5.39 43.44
N SER A 322 1.98 -5.21 43.07
CA SER A 322 2.38 -4.55 41.83
C SER A 322 3.29 -5.49 41.04
N TYR A 323 2.96 -5.71 39.77
CA TYR A 323 3.70 -6.62 38.89
C TYR A 323 3.42 -6.30 37.42
N ASP A 324 4.21 -6.91 36.54
CA ASP A 324 3.98 -6.84 35.10
C ASP A 324 3.19 -8.06 34.65
N ILE A 325 2.03 -7.85 34.02
CA ILE A 325 1.29 -8.92 33.34
C ILE A 325 2.04 -9.27 32.05
N PRO A 326 2.55 -10.50 31.87
CA PRO A 326 3.22 -10.91 30.64
C PRO A 326 2.33 -10.71 29.41
N ASN A 327 2.89 -10.16 28.32
CA ASN A 327 2.14 -9.78 27.11
C ASN A 327 0.95 -8.83 27.37
N GLY A 328 0.91 -8.17 28.53
CA GLY A 328 -0.30 -7.52 29.01
C GLY A 328 -0.81 -6.39 28.12
N TYR A 329 0.06 -5.75 27.33
CA TYR A 329 -0.38 -4.77 26.34
C TYR A 329 -1.17 -5.39 25.19
N SER A 330 -0.75 -6.57 24.74
CA SER A 330 -1.44 -7.33 23.69
C SER A 330 -2.77 -7.89 24.20
N ILE A 331 -2.78 -8.45 25.41
CA ILE A 331 -4.01 -8.92 26.07
C ILE A 331 -4.99 -7.75 26.25
N SER A 332 -4.52 -6.65 26.84
CA SER A 332 -5.31 -5.43 27.02
C SER A 332 -5.90 -4.92 25.70
N PHE A 333 -5.11 -4.89 24.63
CA PHE A 333 -5.57 -4.45 23.30
C PHE A 333 -6.62 -5.39 22.69
N CYS A 334 -6.43 -6.70 22.84
CA CYS A 334 -7.27 -7.71 22.20
C CYS A 334 -8.52 -8.08 22.99
N GLU A 335 -8.51 -7.94 24.32
CA GLU A 335 -9.54 -8.51 25.20
C GLU A 335 -10.23 -7.47 26.09
N ASP A 336 -9.48 -6.51 26.67
CA ASP A 336 -10.01 -5.64 27.72
C ASP A 336 -10.39 -4.22 27.27
N GLY A 337 -9.71 -3.69 26.26
CA GLY A 337 -9.84 -2.29 25.84
C GLY A 337 -10.94 -2.01 24.83
N ASP A 338 -11.17 -0.74 24.54
CA ASP A 338 -12.12 -0.25 23.50
C ASP A 338 -11.86 -0.82 22.08
N LEU A 339 -10.73 -1.49 21.89
CA LEU A 339 -10.28 -2.07 20.62
C LEU A 339 -10.33 -3.61 20.60
N SER A 340 -10.91 -4.25 21.61
CA SER A 340 -11.13 -5.70 21.70
C SER A 340 -12.23 -6.19 20.74
N TYR A 341 -12.17 -5.80 19.47
CA TYR A 341 -13.19 -6.09 18.45
C TYR A 341 -13.22 -7.56 18.00
N TYR A 342 -12.21 -8.33 18.39
CA TYR A 342 -11.96 -9.66 17.86
C TYR A 342 -12.02 -10.76 18.92
N ASN A 343 -12.28 -10.42 20.19
CA ASN A 343 -12.61 -11.39 21.24
C ASN A 343 -14.00 -11.99 20.95
#